data_AF-A0A838LHT2-F1
#
_entry.id   AF-A0A838LHT2-F1
#
_cell.length_a   1.000
_cell.length_b   1.000
_cell.length_c   1.000
_cell.angle_alpha   90.00
_cell.angle_beta   90.00
_cell.angle_gamma   90.00
#
_symmetry.space_group_name_H-M   'P 1'
#
loop_
_entity.id
_entity.type
_entity.pdbx_description
1 polymer ?
#
loop_
_entity_poly.entity_id
_entity_poly.type
_entity_poly.pdbx_seq_one_letter_code
_entity_poly.pdbx_strand_id
1 'polypeptide(L)'
;MSETSVALEAERYLQAVVEAEPQEGECLVCFVTRMVEEHGCDTTYLWARRFRDLRSPTATGLEKRYWERLITCDCLIGHAHRLVQELMVRDVHTDELEPPLHQPSCAGVRRTSTQACANWERVRRA
;
A
#
# COMPACT_ATOMS: atom_id res chain seq x y z
N MET A 1 -16.64 26.00 7.11
CA MET A 1 -15.28 25.51 6.85
C MET A 1 -14.49 26.67 6.28
N SER A 2 -13.50 27.18 7.03
CA SER A 2 -12.75 28.39 6.65
C SER A 2 -11.69 28.07 5.60
N GLU A 3 -11.39 29.02 4.71
CA GLU A 3 -10.34 28.96 3.70
C GLU A 3 -8.95 28.66 4.31
N THR A 4 -8.70 29.12 5.54
CA THR A 4 -7.49 28.82 6.32
C THR A 4 -7.39 27.34 6.72
N SER A 5 -8.52 26.65 6.88
CA SER A 5 -8.56 25.24 7.25
C SER A 5 -8.14 24.34 6.08
N VAL A 6 -8.56 24.68 4.87
CA VAL A 6 -8.22 23.91 3.65
C VAL A 6 -6.74 24.05 3.32
N ALA A 7 -6.19 25.27 3.45
CA ALA A 7 -4.77 25.51 3.21
C ALA A 7 -3.89 24.68 4.17
N LEU A 8 -4.23 24.63 5.46
CA LEU A 8 -3.49 23.84 6.45
C LEU A 8 -3.60 22.32 6.20
N GLU A 9 -4.78 21.84 5.79
CA GLU A 9 -4.99 20.44 5.42
C GLU A 9 -4.17 20.05 4.18
N ALA A 10 -4.15 20.92 3.17
CA ALA A 10 -3.33 20.72 1.97
C ALA A 10 -1.83 20.73 2.29
N GLU A 11 -1.36 21.63 3.14
CA GLU A 11 0.04 21.68 3.56
C GLU A 11 0.46 20.41 4.31
N ARG A 12 -0.38 19.92 5.24
CA ARG A 12 -0.15 18.64 5.93
C ARG A 12 -0.08 17.47 4.97
N TYR A 13 -0.96 17.44 3.97
CA TYR A 13 -0.96 16.39 2.95
C TYR A 13 0.30 16.44 2.08
N LEU A 14 0.72 17.62 1.64
CA LEU A 14 1.96 17.80 0.87
C LEU A 14 3.18 17.38 1.68
N GLN A 15 3.25 17.76 2.96
CA GLN A 15 4.35 17.36 3.85
C GLN A 15 4.43 15.84 3.98
N ALA A 16 3.28 15.18 4.20
CA ALA A 16 3.22 13.72 4.25
C ALA A 16 3.74 13.07 2.96
N VAL A 17 3.40 13.61 1.79
CA VAL A 17 3.90 13.09 0.50
C VAL A 17 5.41 13.25 0.34
N VAL A 18 5.96 14.35 0.81
CA VAL A 18 7.41 14.60 0.76
C VAL A 18 8.15 13.63 1.67
N GLU A 19 7.69 13.46 2.90
CA GLU A 19 8.32 12.60 3.92
C GLU A 19 8.06 11.10 3.69
N ALA A 20 7.09 10.77 2.84
CA ALA A 20 6.73 9.40 2.49
C ALA A 20 7.84 8.69 1.70
N GLU A 21 8.76 8.05 2.42
CA GLU A 21 9.82 7.23 1.85
C GLU A 21 9.62 5.73 2.13
N PRO A 22 9.89 4.86 1.14
CA PRO A 22 9.92 3.42 1.36
C PRO A 22 11.11 3.02 2.24
N GLN A 23 10.85 2.20 3.25
CA GLN A 23 11.90 1.64 4.11
C GLN A 23 12.84 0.74 3.29
N GLU A 24 14.03 0.46 3.84
CA GLU A 24 14.96 -0.45 3.18
C GLU A 24 14.36 -1.86 3.03
N GLY A 25 14.27 -2.33 1.79
CA GLY A 25 13.70 -3.64 1.46
C GLY A 25 12.17 -3.68 1.47
N GLU A 26 11.48 -2.58 1.81
CA GLU A 26 10.02 -2.53 1.82
C GLU A 26 9.45 -2.84 0.43
N CYS A 27 8.43 -3.69 0.37
CA CYS A 27 7.74 -3.99 -0.87
C CYS A 27 6.65 -2.95 -1.16
N LEU A 28 6.28 -2.83 -2.44
CA LEU A 28 5.27 -1.87 -2.90
C LEU A 28 3.96 -1.99 -2.11
N VAL A 29 3.49 -3.21 -1.84
CA VAL A 29 2.21 -3.44 -1.15
C VAL A 29 2.29 -2.99 0.31
N CYS A 30 3.35 -3.33 1.04
CA CYS A 30 3.53 -2.87 2.43
C CYS A 30 3.60 -1.34 2.50
N PHE A 31 4.38 -0.71 1.60
CA PHE A 31 4.49 0.74 1.56
C PHE A 31 3.13 1.41 1.30
N VAL A 32 2.41 0.97 0.27
CA VAL A 32 1.12 1.54 -0.09
C VAL A 32 0.09 1.33 1.01
N THR A 33 -0.03 0.12 1.58
CA THR A 33 -0.99 -0.14 2.65
C THR A 33 -0.68 0.72 3.88
N ARG A 34 0.59 0.86 4.28
CA ARG A 34 1.01 1.73 5.38
C ARG A 34 0.66 3.20 5.13
N MET A 35 0.96 3.72 3.94
CA MET A 35 0.65 5.12 3.61
C MET A 35 -0.86 5.37 3.52
N VAL A 36 -1.64 4.41 3.00
CA VAL A 36 -3.10 4.52 2.97
C VAL A 36 -3.70 4.48 4.39
N GLU A 37 -3.14 3.67 5.28
CA GLU A 37 -3.55 3.62 6.69
C GLU A 37 -3.22 4.91 7.45
N GLU A 38 -2.04 5.49 7.20
CA GLU A 38 -1.56 6.70 7.89
C GLU A 38 -2.13 8.02 7.31
N HIS A 39 -2.36 8.07 6.00
CA HIS A 39 -2.67 9.31 5.27
C HIS A 39 -3.91 9.24 4.37
N GLY A 40 -4.51 8.06 4.23
CA GLY A 40 -5.65 7.85 3.36
C GLY A 40 -5.28 7.68 1.87
N CYS A 41 -6.31 7.55 1.05
CA CYS A 41 -6.19 7.42 -0.40
C CYS A 41 -6.98 8.53 -1.10
N ASP A 42 -6.34 9.22 -2.05
CA ASP A 42 -6.95 10.28 -2.85
C ASP A 42 -7.62 9.77 -4.14
N THR A 43 -7.91 8.47 -4.20
CA THR A 43 -8.44 7.75 -5.37
C THR A 43 -7.49 7.69 -6.59
N THR A 44 -6.22 8.05 -6.41
CA THR A 44 -5.17 7.93 -7.44
C THR A 44 -4.09 6.91 -7.05
N TYR A 45 -2.99 6.87 -7.81
CA TYR A 45 -1.79 6.04 -7.54
C TYR A 45 -0.68 6.84 -6.86
N LEU A 46 -1.01 7.85 -6.05
CA LEU A 46 -0.03 8.76 -5.45
C LEU A 46 1.11 8.02 -4.75
N TRP A 47 0.78 7.07 -3.87
CA TRP A 47 1.76 6.31 -3.09
C TRP A 47 2.50 5.32 -4.00
N ALA A 48 1.81 4.62 -4.89
CA ALA A 48 2.48 3.72 -5.84
C ALA A 48 3.45 4.45 -6.79
N ARG A 49 3.13 5.69 -7.22
CA ARG A 49 4.03 6.55 -7.99
C ARG A 49 5.22 6.98 -7.16
N ARG A 50 5.00 7.45 -5.92
CA ARG A 50 6.08 7.82 -4.99
C ARG A 50 7.06 6.67 -4.77
N PHE A 51 6.54 5.46 -4.51
CA PHE A 51 7.37 4.25 -4.41
C PHE A 51 8.16 3.99 -5.69
N ARG A 52 7.51 4.02 -6.86
CA ARG A 52 8.17 3.81 -8.15
C ARG A 52 9.31 4.79 -8.34
N ASP A 53 9.05 6.08 -8.13
CA ASP A 53 10.01 7.15 -8.42
C ASP A 53 11.23 7.08 -7.49
N LEU A 54 11.06 6.62 -6.25
CA LEU A 54 12.15 6.46 -5.28
C LEU A 54 12.90 5.12 -5.40
N ARG A 55 12.20 4.02 -5.71
CA ARG A 55 12.75 2.65 -5.59
C ARG A 55 12.91 1.93 -6.92
N SER A 56 12.05 2.19 -7.88
CA SER A 56 12.04 1.49 -9.16
C SER A 56 11.65 2.40 -10.33
N PRO A 57 12.44 3.45 -10.66
CA PRO A 57 12.05 4.47 -11.65
C PRO A 57 11.79 3.88 -13.05
N THR A 58 12.41 2.74 -13.37
CA THR A 58 12.25 2.04 -14.64
C THR A 58 10.96 1.23 -14.76
N ALA A 59 10.17 1.10 -13.69
CA ALA A 59 8.87 0.41 -13.71
C ALA A 59 7.76 1.31 -14.28
N THR A 60 7.99 1.87 -15.47
CA THR A 60 7.10 2.83 -16.15
C THR A 60 5.70 2.26 -16.44
N GLY A 61 5.58 0.94 -16.60
CA GLY A 61 4.31 0.25 -16.80
C GLY A 61 3.53 -0.09 -15.53
N LEU A 62 3.96 0.32 -14.32
CA LEU A 62 3.35 -0.08 -13.06
C LEU A 62 1.85 0.23 -13.00
N GLU A 63 1.49 1.49 -13.24
CA GLU A 63 0.10 1.97 -13.18
C GLU A 63 -0.77 1.27 -14.24
N LYS A 64 -0.26 1.12 -15.47
CA LYS A 64 -0.96 0.40 -16.54
C LYS A 64 -1.31 -1.04 -16.15
N ARG A 65 -0.38 -1.77 -15.50
CA ARG A 65 -0.61 -3.15 -15.04
C ARG A 65 -1.69 -3.26 -13.95
N TYR A 66 -1.85 -2.22 -13.13
CA TYR A 66 -2.93 -2.17 -12.12
C TYR A 66 -4.25 -1.78 -12.76
N TRP A 67 -4.24 -0.76 -13.63
CA TRP A 67 -5.41 -0.32 -14.37
C TRP A 67 -6.06 -1.44 -15.19
N GLU A 68 -5.26 -2.22 -15.92
CA GLU A 68 -5.73 -3.39 -16.70
C GLU A 68 -6.44 -4.47 -15.85
N ARG A 69 -6.31 -4.39 -14.52
CA ARG A 69 -6.93 -5.29 -13.54
C ARG A 69 -8.05 -4.61 -12.74
N LEU A 70 -8.48 -3.42 -13.14
CA LEU A 70 -9.45 -2.58 -12.43
C LEU A 70 -9.00 -2.19 -11.00
N ILE A 71 -7.69 -2.17 -10.76
CA ILE A 71 -7.11 -1.67 -9.52
C ILE A 71 -6.75 -0.21 -9.80
N THR A 72 -7.63 0.73 -9.45
CA THR A 72 -7.57 2.12 -9.95
C THR A 72 -7.00 3.14 -8.96
N CYS A 73 -6.82 2.76 -7.70
CA CYS A 73 -6.24 3.58 -6.63
C CYS A 73 -5.26 2.77 -5.79
N ASP A 74 -4.45 3.46 -4.98
CA ASP A 74 -3.61 2.87 -3.94
C ASP A 74 -4.40 1.97 -2.98
N CYS A 75 -5.61 2.39 -2.58
CA CYS A 75 -6.51 1.59 -1.75
C CYS A 75 -6.82 0.19 -2.33
N LEU A 76 -7.06 0.13 -3.64
CA LEU A 76 -7.35 -1.11 -4.35
C LEU A 76 -6.08 -1.94 -4.56
N ILE A 77 -4.89 -1.35 -4.54
CA ILE A 77 -3.64 -2.12 -4.51
C ILE A 77 -3.60 -2.94 -3.23
N GLY A 78 -3.90 -2.34 -2.07
CA GLY A 78 -4.02 -3.05 -0.80
C GLY A 78 -5.08 -4.15 -0.85
N HIS A 79 -6.32 -3.81 -1.24
CA HIS A 79 -7.43 -4.77 -1.31
C HIS A 79 -7.24 -5.91 -2.33
N ALA A 80 -6.39 -5.73 -3.34
CA ALA A 80 -6.04 -6.79 -4.29
C ALA A 80 -5.07 -7.83 -3.72
N HIS A 81 -4.58 -7.64 -2.49
CA HIS A 81 -3.71 -8.56 -1.79
C HIS A 81 -4.32 -8.99 -0.47
N ARG A 82 -4.10 -10.24 -0.09
CA ARG A 82 -4.45 -10.79 1.21
C ARG A 82 -3.17 -11.26 1.89
N LEU A 83 -3.12 -11.19 3.21
CA LEU A 83 -2.06 -11.86 3.95
C LEU A 83 -2.10 -13.37 3.70
N VAL A 84 -0.93 -13.98 3.60
CA VAL A 84 -0.82 -15.44 3.55
C VAL A 84 -1.41 -16.05 4.82
N GLN A 85 -1.97 -17.25 4.69
CA GLN A 85 -2.74 -17.89 5.76
C GLN A 85 -1.94 -18.04 7.07
N GLU A 86 -0.62 -18.23 6.98
CA GLU A 86 0.30 -18.39 8.12
C GLU A 86 0.43 -17.12 8.98
N LEU A 87 0.06 -15.96 8.43
CA LEU A 87 0.08 -14.68 9.15
C LEU A 87 -1.31 -14.27 9.67
N MET A 88 -2.35 -15.06 9.38
CA MET A 88 -3.70 -14.82 9.88
C MET A 88 -3.81 -15.28 11.34
N VAL A 89 -4.63 -14.59 12.12
CA VAL A 89 -4.89 -14.90 13.53
C VAL A 89 -6.24 -15.61 13.62
N ARG A 90 -6.29 -16.69 14.41
CA ARG A 90 -7.53 -17.40 14.69
C ARG A 90 -8.30 -16.67 15.79
N ASP A 91 -9.53 -16.25 15.50
CA ASP A 91 -10.43 -15.69 16.51
C ASP A 91 -10.87 -16.80 17.48
N VAL A 92 -10.79 -16.53 18.79
CA VAL A 92 -11.04 -17.52 19.84
C VAL A 92 -12.53 -17.82 20.07
N HIS A 93 -13.41 -16.95 19.58
CA HIS A 93 -14.85 -17.04 19.75
C HIS A 93 -15.55 -17.63 18.53
N THR A 94 -15.06 -17.33 17.32
CA THR A 94 -15.67 -17.77 16.05
C THR A 94 -14.91 -18.90 15.38
N ASP A 95 -13.66 -19.15 15.77
CA ASP A 95 -12.73 -20.07 15.11
C ASP A 95 -12.39 -19.69 13.65
N GLU A 96 -12.75 -18.47 13.23
CA GLU A 96 -12.46 -17.93 11.90
C GLU A 96 -11.05 -17.32 11.84
N LEU A 97 -10.48 -17.25 10.63
CA LEU A 97 -9.18 -16.60 10.41
C LEU A 97 -9.38 -15.14 10.06
N GLU A 98 -8.81 -14.26 10.88
CA GLU A 98 -8.85 -12.81 10.71
C GLU A 98 -7.46 -12.22 10.47
N PRO A 99 -7.36 -11.07 9.80
CA PRO A 99 -6.10 -10.33 9.74
C PRO A 99 -5.62 -9.94 11.15
N PRO A 100 -4.31 -9.93 11.42
CA PRO A 100 -3.77 -9.47 12.69
C PRO A 100 -4.11 -7.99 12.92
N LEU A 101 -4.31 -7.61 14.19
CA LEU A 101 -4.56 -6.21 14.61
C LEU A 101 -3.46 -5.25 14.16
N HIS A 102 -2.22 -5.73 14.07
CA HIS A 102 -1.08 -4.98 13.57
C HIS A 102 -0.52 -5.68 12.35
N GLN A 103 -0.24 -4.90 11.30
CA GLN A 103 0.38 -5.46 10.11
C GLN A 103 1.73 -6.09 10.44
N PRO A 104 2.01 -7.29 9.92
CA PRO A 104 3.32 -7.90 10.07
C PRO A 104 4.37 -7.05 9.37
N SER A 105 5.58 -7.03 9.93
CA SER A 105 6.73 -6.39 9.29
C SER A 105 6.94 -6.93 7.89
N CYS A 106 7.34 -6.07 6.95
CA CYS A 106 7.57 -6.46 5.57
C CYS A 106 8.62 -7.59 5.49
N ALA A 107 8.29 -8.70 4.83
CA ALA A 107 9.25 -9.79 4.58
C ALA A 107 10.38 -9.44 3.58
N GLY A 108 10.41 -8.21 3.07
CA GLY A 108 11.47 -7.73 2.21
C GLY A 108 11.34 -8.13 0.74
N VAL A 109 11.88 -7.31 -0.15
CA VAL A 109 12.08 -7.60 -1.58
C VAL A 109 13.41 -7.02 -2.05
N ARG A 110 13.85 -7.42 -3.26
CA ARG A 110 15.01 -6.80 -3.92
C ARG A 110 14.77 -5.29 -4.10
N ARG A 111 15.85 -4.50 -4.03
CA ARG A 111 15.83 -3.02 -3.99
C ARG A 111 14.90 -2.35 -5.00
N THR A 112 14.84 -2.86 -6.23
CA THR A 112 14.07 -2.30 -7.35
C THR A 112 12.81 -3.11 -7.70
N SER A 113 12.37 -4.01 -6.81
CA SER A 113 11.17 -4.80 -7.04
C SER A 113 9.92 -3.95 -6.83
N THR A 114 8.93 -4.14 -7.71
CA THR A 114 7.56 -3.63 -7.53
C THR A 114 6.57 -4.75 -7.19
N GLN A 115 7.07 -5.94 -6.87
CA GLN A 115 6.24 -7.06 -6.42
C GLN A 115 5.94 -6.95 -4.92
N ALA A 116 4.89 -7.65 -4.48
CA ALA A 116 4.64 -7.86 -3.06
C ALA A 116 5.73 -8.76 -2.45
N CYS A 117 5.98 -8.60 -1.14
CA CYS A 117 6.82 -9.54 -0.39
C CYS A 117 6.07 -10.84 -0.09
N ALA A 118 6.75 -11.80 0.55
CA ALA A 118 6.20 -13.12 0.86
C ALA A 118 4.98 -13.11 1.82
N ASN A 119 4.69 -11.98 2.48
CA ASN A 119 3.51 -11.86 3.35
C ASN A 119 2.19 -11.84 2.57
N TRP A 120 2.23 -11.58 1.27
CA TRP A 120 1.04 -11.28 0.48
C TRP A 120 0.79 -12.31 -0.62
N GLU A 121 -0.43 -12.80 -0.68
CA GLU A 121 -0.98 -13.46 -1.85
C GLU A 121 -1.87 -12.49 -2.65
N ARG A 122 -1.86 -12.61 -3.98
CA ARG A 122 -2.81 -11.84 -4.81
C ARG A 122 -4.16 -12.51 -4.72
N VAL A 123 -5.20 -11.74 -4.41
CA VAL A 123 -6.57 -12.22 -4.47
C VAL A 123 -6.87 -12.59 -5.92
N ARG A 124 -6.98 -13.88 -6.21
CA ARG A 124 -7.42 -14.36 -7.52
C ARG A 124 -8.91 -14.05 -7.63
N ARG A 125 -9.35 -13.53 -8.78
CA ARG A 125 -10.78 -13.51 -9.09
C ARG A 125 -11.26 -14.96 -9.11
N ALA A 126 -12.32 -15.24 -8.36
CA ALA A 126 -13.17 -16.40 -8.59
C ALA A 126 -13.88 -16.25 -9.95
#